data_AF-A0A934C759-F1
#
_entry.id   AF-A0A934C759-F1
#
_cell.length_a   1.000
_cell.length_b   1.000
_cell.length_c   1.000
_cell.angle_alpha   90.00
_cell.angle_beta   90.00
_cell.angle_gamma   90.00
#
_symmetry.space_group_name_H-M   'P 1'
#
loop_
_entity.id
_entity.type
_entity.pdbx_description
1 polymer ?
#
loop_
_entity_poly.entity_id
_entity_poly.type
_entity_poly.pdbx_seq_one_letter_code
_entity_poly.pdbx_strand_id
1 'polypeptide(L)'
;MPDAERRFQPFVDFLQAAGWETEFVRLEWTGSQPNFDSHALFPQVDAQTAGKVVLGFSLGALYSHLGAVRARHLILGSISPFFLEDDDEPRRWRISYRAGNADTPADVLVGAKEDAQMHRRAAAVRDFYCHRTYTVVHDAEHELWHPNYLQAIKAALDRLRARTTAPT
;
A
#
# COMPACT_ATOMS: atom_id res chain seq x y z
N MET A 1 1.39 -18.86 -1.47
CA MET A 1 0.07 -19.44 -1.81
C MET A 1 0.09 -19.84 -3.27
N PRO A 2 0.05 -21.13 -3.61
CA PRO A 2 -0.27 -21.56 -4.98
C PRO A 2 -1.58 -20.90 -5.40
N ASP A 3 -1.68 -20.41 -6.64
CA ASP A 3 -2.82 -19.68 -7.24
C ASP A 3 -2.98 -18.18 -6.93
N ALA A 4 -2.30 -17.61 -5.94
CA ALA A 4 -2.36 -16.16 -5.70
C ALA A 4 -1.77 -15.38 -6.88
N GLU A 5 -0.60 -15.80 -7.38
CA GLU A 5 0.05 -15.18 -8.55
C GLU A 5 -0.86 -15.26 -9.79
N ARG A 6 -1.57 -16.38 -9.99
CA ARG A 6 -2.53 -16.53 -11.11
C ARG A 6 -3.72 -15.58 -10.97
N ARG A 7 -4.26 -15.40 -9.76
CA ARG A 7 -5.36 -14.47 -9.49
C ARG A 7 -4.97 -13.01 -9.72
N PHE A 8 -3.71 -12.67 -9.48
CA PHE A 8 -3.19 -11.32 -9.70
C PHE A 8 -2.61 -11.12 -11.11
N GLN A 9 -2.61 -12.13 -11.98
CA GLN A 9 -2.10 -12.00 -13.35
C GLN A 9 -2.72 -10.82 -14.13
N PRO A 10 -4.05 -10.57 -14.07
CA PRO A 10 -4.61 -9.40 -14.74
C PRO A 10 -4.05 -8.06 -14.24
N PHE A 11 -3.63 -7.99 -12.97
CA PHE A 11 -2.99 -6.80 -12.40
C PHE A 11 -1.54 -6.68 -12.88
N VAL A 12 -0.83 -7.80 -12.97
CA VAL A 12 0.52 -7.86 -13.56
C VAL A 12 0.47 -7.37 -15.00
N ASP A 13 -0.47 -7.87 -15.80
CA ASP A 13 -0.64 -7.47 -17.20
C ASP A 13 -0.93 -5.97 -17.32
N PHE A 14 -1.78 -5.43 -16.43
CA PHE A 14 -2.07 -4.00 -16.35
C PHE A 14 -0.82 -3.16 -16.04
N LEU A 15 0.02 -3.59 -15.08
CA LEU A 15 1.25 -2.89 -14.71
C LEU A 15 2.31 -2.97 -15.82
N GLN A 16 2.43 -4.14 -16.47
CA GLN A 16 3.32 -4.34 -17.61
C GLN A 16 2.90 -3.49 -18.81
N ALA A 17 1.59 -3.37 -19.07
CA ALA A 17 1.06 -2.46 -20.08
C ALA A 17 1.36 -0.97 -19.76
N ALA A 18 1.49 -0.63 -18.48
CA ALA A 18 1.97 0.69 -18.04
C ALA A 18 3.50 0.87 -18.13
N GLY A 19 4.22 -0.18 -18.55
CA GLY A 19 5.68 -0.19 -18.76
C GLY A 19 6.50 -0.46 -17.50
N TRP A 20 5.95 -1.22 -16.54
CA TRP A 20 6.64 -1.61 -15.31
C TRP A 20 6.90 -3.12 -15.27
N GLU A 21 8.11 -3.48 -14.84
CA GLU A 21 8.39 -4.85 -14.39
C GLU A 21 7.82 -5.06 -12.99
N THR A 22 7.33 -6.25 -12.71
CA THR A 22 6.60 -6.56 -11.47
C THR A 22 7.12 -7.82 -10.82
N GLU A 23 7.16 -7.80 -9.50
CA GLU A 23 7.44 -8.96 -8.65
C GLU A 23 6.49 -8.93 -7.45
N PHE A 24 6.15 -10.11 -6.94
CA PHE A 24 5.35 -10.25 -5.73
C PHE A 24 6.26 -10.38 -4.52
N VAL A 25 5.98 -9.61 -3.47
CA VAL A 25 6.56 -9.85 -2.14
C VAL A 25 6.03 -11.19 -1.63
N ARG A 26 6.94 -12.12 -1.36
CA ARG A 26 6.61 -13.44 -0.82
C ARG A 26 6.78 -13.39 0.69
N LEU A 27 5.69 -13.66 1.39
CA LEU A 27 5.64 -13.67 2.84
C LEU A 27 5.52 -15.11 3.35
N GLU A 28 6.44 -15.48 4.24
CA GLU A 28 6.38 -16.71 5.02
C GLU A 28 5.63 -16.43 6.32
N TRP A 29 4.43 -16.99 6.40
CA TRP A 29 3.52 -16.79 7.51
C TRP A 29 3.75 -17.86 8.58
N THR A 30 3.87 -17.42 9.83
CA THR A 30 3.84 -18.31 11.00
C THR A 30 2.59 -18.00 11.83
N GLY A 31 1.77 -19.02 12.11
CA GLY A 31 0.54 -18.88 12.90
C GLY A 31 -0.66 -18.26 12.16
N SER A 32 -1.67 -17.86 12.93
CA SER A 32 -2.91 -17.24 12.41
C SER A 32 -2.67 -15.85 11.85
N GLN A 33 -3.47 -15.46 10.85
CA GLN A 33 -3.35 -14.17 10.16
C GLN A 33 -4.68 -13.41 10.11
N PRO A 34 -4.65 -12.06 10.17
CA PRO A 34 -3.48 -11.22 10.45
C PRO A 34 -3.03 -11.38 11.91
N ASN A 35 -1.72 -11.45 12.14
CA ASN A 35 -1.14 -11.50 13.49
C ASN A 35 -0.95 -10.08 14.02
N PHE A 36 -1.99 -9.57 14.67
CA PHE A 36 -2.14 -8.18 15.16
C PHE A 36 -1.02 -7.68 16.11
N ASP A 37 -0.21 -8.59 16.65
CA ASP A 37 0.85 -8.28 17.62
C ASP A 37 2.26 -8.57 17.08
N SER A 38 2.40 -9.07 15.85
CA SER A 38 3.69 -9.54 15.33
C SER A 38 4.29 -8.62 14.26
N HIS A 39 5.56 -8.29 14.43
CA HIS A 39 6.35 -7.52 13.47
C HIS A 39 7.17 -8.43 12.54
N ALA A 40 7.04 -9.76 12.66
CA ALA A 40 7.94 -10.73 12.03
C ALA A 40 7.95 -10.69 10.49
N LEU A 41 6.91 -10.12 9.88
CA LEU A 41 6.78 -10.01 8.43
C LEU A 41 7.46 -8.76 7.87
N PHE A 42 7.64 -7.70 8.67
CA PHE A 42 8.20 -6.44 8.19
C PHE A 42 9.65 -6.58 7.68
N PRO A 43 10.55 -7.34 8.34
CA PRO A 43 11.88 -7.61 7.78
C PRO A 43 11.84 -8.34 6.43
N GLN A 44 10.87 -9.23 6.22
CA GLN A 44 10.71 -9.94 4.94
C GLN A 44 10.27 -8.97 3.82
N VAL A 45 9.39 -8.02 4.15
CA VAL A 45 8.96 -6.95 3.23
C VAL A 45 10.15 -6.05 2.89
N ASP A 46 10.87 -5.55 3.89
CA ASP A 46 12.00 -4.62 3.67
C ASP A 46 13.08 -5.23 2.76
N ALA A 47 13.45 -6.49 3.03
CA ALA A 47 14.48 -7.20 2.27
C ALA A 47 14.14 -7.31 0.77
N GLN A 48 12.86 -7.43 0.43
CA GLN A 48 12.40 -7.59 -0.95
C GLN A 48 12.13 -6.28 -1.66
N THR A 49 11.88 -5.19 -0.92
CA THR A 49 11.34 -3.93 -1.45
C THR A 49 12.33 -2.77 -1.46
N ALA A 50 13.53 -2.94 -0.89
CA ALA A 50 14.56 -1.91 -0.85
C ALA A 50 14.86 -1.33 -2.25
N GLY A 51 14.76 -0.01 -2.38
CA GLY A 51 15.01 0.73 -3.63
C GLY A 51 13.91 0.63 -4.70
N LYS A 52 12.80 -0.08 -4.44
CA LYS A 52 11.72 -0.31 -5.41
C LYS A 52 10.53 0.62 -5.20
N VAL A 53 9.67 0.73 -6.21
CA VAL A 53 8.31 1.26 -6.05
C VAL A 53 7.45 0.13 -5.52
N VAL A 54 6.77 0.35 -4.39
CA VAL A 54 5.97 -0.69 -3.72
C VAL A 54 4.51 -0.31 -3.74
N LEU A 55 3.68 -1.20 -4.24
CA LEU A 55 2.24 -1.06 -4.21
C LEU A 55 1.65 -2.04 -3.19
N GLY A 56 0.93 -1.51 -2.22
CA GLY A 56 0.14 -2.28 -1.28
C GLY A 56 -1.32 -1.88 -1.34
N PHE A 57 -2.22 -2.87 -1.21
CA PHE A 57 -3.66 -2.64 -1.10
C PHE A 57 -4.21 -3.32 0.14
N SER A 58 -5.11 -2.67 0.88
CA SER A 58 -5.72 -3.22 2.09
C SER A 58 -4.66 -3.64 3.12
N LEU A 59 -4.68 -4.89 3.58
CA LEU A 59 -3.63 -5.46 4.42
C LEU A 59 -2.22 -5.36 3.80
N GLY A 60 -2.10 -5.45 2.47
CA GLY A 60 -0.84 -5.26 1.76
C GLY A 60 -0.30 -3.82 1.87
N ALA A 61 -1.19 -2.83 1.97
CA ALA A 61 -0.80 -1.43 2.20
C ALA A 61 -0.25 -1.25 3.62
N LEU A 62 -0.80 -1.94 4.63
CA LEU A 62 -0.24 -1.95 5.98
C LEU A 62 1.17 -2.54 6.00
N TYR A 63 1.37 -3.70 5.37
CA TYR A 63 2.71 -4.31 5.28
C TYR A 63 3.70 -3.44 4.52
N SER A 64 3.25 -2.74 3.47
CA SER A 64 4.09 -1.80 2.72
C SER A 64 4.46 -0.59 3.56
N HIS A 65 3.47 0.00 4.26
CA HIS A 65 3.66 1.17 5.11
C HIS A 65 4.64 0.93 6.26
N LEU A 66 4.52 -0.21 6.94
CA LEU A 66 5.34 -0.56 8.11
C LEU A 66 6.61 -1.34 7.77
N GLY A 67 6.62 -2.08 6.67
CA GLY A 67 7.69 -3.00 6.30
C GLY A 67 8.60 -2.51 5.19
N ALA A 68 8.11 -1.74 4.22
CA ALA A 68 8.92 -1.30 3.08
C ALA A 68 9.69 0.00 3.36
N VAL A 69 10.38 0.06 4.51
CA VAL A 69 10.98 1.29 5.04
C VAL A 69 12.14 1.84 4.19
N ARG A 70 12.78 0.98 3.38
CA ARG A 70 13.81 1.37 2.40
C ARG A 70 13.30 1.41 0.95
N ALA A 71 11.98 1.39 0.72
CA ALA A 71 11.42 1.57 -0.61
C ALA A 71 11.77 2.95 -1.19
N ARG A 72 11.83 3.04 -2.51
CA ARG A 72 11.98 4.32 -3.22
C ARG A 72 10.70 5.14 -3.18
N HIS A 73 9.54 4.48 -3.25
CA HIS A 73 8.22 5.11 -3.26
C HIS A 73 7.14 4.11 -2.85
N LEU A 74 6.09 4.55 -2.19
CA LEU A 74 4.94 3.74 -1.80
C LEU A 74 3.65 4.18 -2.53
N ILE A 75 2.85 3.23 -2.99
CA ILE A 75 1.47 3.44 -3.42
C ILE A 75 0.58 2.63 -2.48
N LEU A 76 -0.15 3.31 -1.61
CA LEU A 76 -0.93 2.72 -0.51
C LEU A 76 -2.42 2.87 -0.80
N GLY A 77 -3.05 1.80 -1.29
CA GLY A 77 -4.49 1.76 -1.56
C GLY A 77 -5.30 1.18 -0.40
N SER A 78 -6.35 1.87 0.02
CA SER A 78 -7.31 1.41 1.03
C SER A 78 -6.65 0.82 2.29
N ILE A 79 -5.70 1.50 2.91
CA ILE A 79 -4.90 0.93 4.01
C ILE A 79 -5.77 0.42 5.19
N SER A 80 -5.62 -0.85 5.55
CA SER A 80 -6.43 -1.57 6.56
C SER A 80 -5.62 -2.77 7.13
N PRO A 81 -6.06 -3.49 8.18
CA PRO A 81 -7.32 -3.39 8.91
C PRO A 81 -7.38 -2.20 9.87
N PHE A 82 -6.56 -2.14 10.94
CA PHE A 82 -6.63 -1.12 11.98
C PHE A 82 -5.28 -0.95 12.67
N PHE A 83 -4.89 0.27 13.03
CA PHE A 83 -3.69 0.62 13.81
C PHE A 83 -4.02 0.87 15.28
N LEU A 84 -2.97 1.08 16.10
CA LEU A 84 -3.11 1.40 17.52
C LEU A 84 -4.06 2.59 17.76
N GLU A 85 -4.01 3.60 16.89
CA GLU A 85 -4.80 4.84 16.97
C GLU A 85 -6.27 4.70 16.51
N ASP A 86 -6.67 3.53 15.99
CA ASP A 86 -8.08 3.23 15.71
C ASP A 86 -8.78 2.79 17.03
N ASP A 87 -8.89 3.69 18.01
CA ASP A 87 -9.31 3.38 19.38
C ASP A 87 -10.71 2.76 19.50
N ASP A 88 -11.59 3.04 18.53
CA ASP A 88 -12.95 2.51 18.45
C ASP A 88 -12.98 1.00 18.07
N GLU A 89 -11.85 0.41 17.69
CA GLU A 89 -11.79 -0.96 17.17
C GLU A 89 -11.23 -1.97 18.17
N PRO A 90 -12.02 -2.97 18.58
CA PRO A 90 -11.58 -3.98 19.52
C PRO A 90 -10.56 -4.95 18.91
N ARG A 91 -10.49 -5.07 17.57
CA ARG A 91 -9.54 -5.94 16.86
C ARG A 91 -8.53 -5.13 16.06
N ARG A 92 -7.75 -4.30 16.75
CA ARG A 92 -6.70 -3.47 16.15
C ARG A 92 -5.30 -4.04 16.31
N TRP A 93 -4.42 -3.75 15.35
CA TRP A 93 -3.00 -4.04 15.51
C TRP A 93 -2.48 -3.18 16.65
N ARG A 94 -1.64 -3.75 17.52
CA ARG A 94 -0.97 -2.99 18.59
C ARG A 94 0.26 -2.25 18.07
N ILE A 95 0.21 -1.80 16.82
CA ILE A 95 1.27 -1.11 16.11
C ILE A 95 0.73 0.23 15.65
N SER A 96 1.46 1.28 16.01
CA SER A 96 1.20 2.63 15.53
C SER A 96 1.53 2.75 14.05
N TYR A 97 0.69 3.45 13.29
CA TYR A 97 1.05 3.83 11.90
C TYR A 97 2.35 4.67 11.86
N ARG A 98 2.74 5.30 12.97
CA ARG A 98 3.97 6.11 13.05
C ARG A 98 5.26 5.28 13.05
N ALA A 99 5.17 3.96 13.11
CA ALA A 99 6.33 3.06 13.06
C ALA A 99 6.90 2.88 11.64
N GLY A 100 6.25 3.43 10.61
CA GLY A 100 6.80 3.46 9.24
C GLY A 100 7.96 4.44 9.07
N ASN A 101 8.33 4.70 7.81
CA ASN A 101 9.32 5.73 7.46
C ASN A 101 8.64 6.94 6.80
N ALA A 102 8.58 8.07 7.50
CA ALA A 102 7.91 9.29 7.03
C ALA A 102 8.60 9.96 5.83
N ASP A 103 9.90 9.70 5.64
CA ASP A 103 10.69 10.29 4.56
C ASP A 103 10.49 9.58 3.22
N THR A 104 9.98 8.34 3.24
CA THR A 104 9.65 7.61 2.00
C THR A 104 8.49 8.29 1.29
N PRO A 105 8.64 8.73 0.02
CA PRO A 105 7.54 9.33 -0.72
C PRO A 105 6.36 8.36 -0.90
N ALA A 106 5.13 8.85 -0.75
CA ALA A 106 3.93 8.01 -0.79
C ALA A 106 2.75 8.61 -1.56
N ASP A 107 2.03 7.79 -2.31
CA ASP A 107 0.65 8.06 -2.74
C ASP A 107 -0.32 7.32 -1.83
N VAL A 108 -1.21 8.05 -1.16
CA VAL A 108 -2.25 7.45 -0.32
C VAL A 108 -3.59 7.54 -1.06
N LEU A 109 -4.21 6.40 -1.32
CA LEU A 109 -5.46 6.27 -2.07
C LEU A 109 -6.54 5.67 -1.16
N VAL A 110 -7.75 6.24 -1.18
CA VAL A 110 -8.93 5.71 -0.48
C VAL A 110 -10.18 5.88 -1.34
N GLY A 111 -11.09 4.91 -1.35
CA GLY A 111 -12.26 4.89 -2.19
C GLY A 111 -13.32 5.82 -1.62
N ALA A 112 -13.99 6.60 -2.48
CA ALA A 112 -15.00 7.57 -2.05
C ALA A 112 -16.22 6.95 -1.37
N LYS A 113 -16.46 5.64 -1.57
CA LYS A 113 -17.55 4.88 -0.96
C LYS A 113 -17.10 4.01 0.22
N GLU A 114 -15.83 4.08 0.59
CA GLU A 114 -15.36 3.43 1.81
C GLU A 114 -15.91 4.15 3.04
N ASP A 115 -15.98 3.47 4.17
CA ASP A 115 -16.58 4.03 5.38
C ASP A 115 -15.75 5.19 5.97
N ALA A 116 -16.37 5.93 6.89
CA ALA A 116 -15.75 7.09 7.52
C ALA A 116 -14.44 6.75 8.26
N GLN A 117 -14.27 5.51 8.71
CA GLN A 117 -13.08 5.08 9.43
C GLN A 117 -11.91 4.82 8.47
N MET A 118 -12.16 4.18 7.32
CA MET A 118 -11.19 4.08 6.23
C MET A 118 -10.68 5.45 5.81
N HIS A 119 -11.58 6.43 5.70
CA HIS A 119 -11.20 7.82 5.40
C HIS A 119 -10.35 8.45 6.51
N ARG A 120 -10.73 8.32 7.79
CA ARG A 120 -9.93 8.84 8.92
C ARG A 120 -8.53 8.25 8.94
N ARG A 121 -8.41 6.93 8.75
CA ARG A 121 -7.11 6.25 8.73
C ARG A 121 -6.26 6.68 7.55
N ALA A 122 -6.83 6.73 6.35
CA ALA A 122 -6.11 7.19 5.17
C ALA A 122 -5.63 8.64 5.34
N ALA A 123 -6.41 9.51 5.99
CA ALA A 123 -6.00 10.88 6.32
C ALA A 123 -4.85 10.91 7.36
N ALA A 124 -4.90 10.07 8.40
CA ALA A 124 -3.82 9.98 9.39
C ALA A 124 -2.51 9.48 8.77
N VAL A 125 -2.58 8.45 7.92
CA VAL A 125 -1.42 7.90 7.18
C VAL A 125 -0.89 8.91 6.17
N ARG A 126 -1.78 9.66 5.50
CA ARG A 126 -1.36 10.81 4.69
C ARG A 126 -0.55 11.78 5.54
N ASP A 127 -1.09 12.24 6.67
CA ASP A 127 -0.45 13.30 7.47
C ASP A 127 0.90 12.89 8.07
N PHE A 128 1.16 11.58 8.20
CA PHE A 128 2.45 11.03 8.58
C PHE A 128 3.57 11.31 7.58
N TYR A 129 3.33 11.21 6.27
CA TYR A 129 4.40 11.25 5.25
C TYR A 129 4.87 12.66 4.92
N CYS A 130 6.18 12.92 4.84
CA CYS A 130 6.74 14.22 4.47
C CYS A 130 6.47 14.56 2.98
N HIS A 131 6.56 13.55 2.11
CA HIS A 131 6.38 13.70 0.66
C HIS A 131 5.21 12.85 0.18
N ARG A 132 4.05 13.49 -0.01
CA ARG A 132 2.78 12.77 -0.15
C ARG A 132 1.88 13.28 -1.26
N THR A 133 1.09 12.38 -1.81
CA THR A 133 -0.18 12.72 -2.48
C THR A 133 -1.32 12.03 -1.73
N TYR A 134 -2.53 12.56 -1.87
CA TYR A 134 -3.73 11.98 -1.30
C TYR A 134 -4.86 12.03 -2.31
N THR A 135 -5.42 10.87 -2.64
CA THR A 135 -6.47 10.74 -3.64
C THR A 135 -7.67 10.04 -3.02
N VAL A 136 -8.80 10.73 -3.01
CA VAL A 136 -10.10 10.08 -2.84
C VAL A 136 -10.54 9.58 -4.21
N VAL A 137 -10.54 8.26 -4.39
CA VAL A 137 -10.84 7.59 -5.65
C VAL A 137 -12.35 7.63 -5.87
N HIS A 138 -12.78 8.44 -6.83
CA HIS A 138 -14.19 8.67 -7.15
C HIS A 138 -14.96 7.36 -7.36
N ASP A 139 -16.18 7.29 -6.83
CA ASP A 139 -17.10 6.15 -6.96
C ASP A 139 -16.58 4.76 -6.56
N ALA A 140 -15.39 4.66 -5.97
CA ALA A 140 -14.76 3.38 -5.66
C ALA A 140 -15.10 2.88 -4.24
N GLU A 141 -15.37 1.58 -4.16
CA GLU A 141 -15.45 0.80 -2.93
C GLU A 141 -14.07 0.21 -2.59
N HIS A 142 -13.97 -0.58 -1.52
CA HIS A 142 -12.75 -1.26 -1.09
C HIS A 142 -12.37 -2.44 -2.01
N GLU A 143 -12.04 -2.14 -3.27
CA GLU A 143 -11.78 -3.14 -4.31
C GLU A 143 -10.62 -2.71 -5.21
N LEU A 144 -9.49 -3.43 -5.15
CA LEU A 144 -8.30 -3.15 -5.97
C LEU A 144 -8.61 -3.13 -7.48
N TRP A 145 -9.52 -4.02 -7.91
CA TRP A 145 -9.90 -4.18 -9.32
C TRP A 145 -10.87 -3.10 -9.81
N HIS A 146 -11.33 -2.22 -8.93
CA HIS A 146 -12.22 -1.14 -9.32
C HIS A 146 -11.54 -0.28 -10.39
N PRO A 147 -12.19 0.02 -11.54
CA PRO A 147 -11.56 0.74 -12.65
C PRO A 147 -10.93 2.07 -12.23
N ASN A 148 -11.58 2.80 -11.31
CA ASN A 148 -11.07 4.07 -10.82
C ASN A 148 -9.83 3.91 -9.92
N TYR A 149 -9.69 2.78 -9.22
CA TYR A 149 -8.46 2.46 -8.49
C TYR A 149 -7.31 2.19 -9.45
N LEU A 150 -7.55 1.38 -10.48
CA LEU A 150 -6.57 1.11 -11.53
C LEU A 150 -6.13 2.41 -12.22
N GLN A 151 -7.08 3.30 -12.52
CA GLN A 151 -6.76 4.62 -13.10
C GLN A 151 -5.90 5.48 -12.16
N ALA A 152 -6.22 5.53 -10.87
CA ALA A 152 -5.45 6.28 -9.88
C ALA A 152 -4.02 5.72 -9.71
N ILE A 153 -3.89 4.39 -9.68
CA ILE A 153 -2.61 3.68 -9.64
C ILE A 153 -1.79 4.01 -10.89
N LYS A 154 -2.41 3.93 -12.08
CA LYS A 154 -1.75 4.28 -13.34
C LYS A 154 -1.23 5.71 -13.32
N ALA A 155 -2.04 6.67 -12.86
CA ALA A 155 -1.64 8.07 -12.80
C ALA A 155 -0.43 8.29 -11.87
N ALA A 156 -0.38 7.59 -10.72
CA ALA A 156 0.77 7.62 -9.83
C ALA A 156 2.03 7.06 -10.52
N LEU A 157 1.91 5.91 -11.19
CA LEU A 157 3.00 5.27 -11.93
C LEU A 157 3.52 6.12 -13.09
N ASP A 158 2.63 6.71 -13.90
CA ASP A 158 2.99 7.60 -15.01
C ASP A 158 3.83 8.79 -14.50
N ARG A 159 3.43 9.39 -13.36
CA ARG A 159 4.15 10.48 -12.71
C ARG A 159 5.53 10.06 -12.21
N LEU A 160 5.67 8.84 -11.65
CA LEU A 160 6.96 8.31 -11.20
C LEU A 160 7.91 8.04 -12.36
N ARG A 161 7.38 7.55 -13.48
CA ARG A 161 8.16 7.34 -14.70
C ARG A 161 8.70 8.66 -15.24
N ALA A 162 7.85 9.68 -15.34
CA ALA A 162 8.24 11.02 -15.82
C ALA A 162 9.38 11.65 -14.99
N ARG A 163 9.41 11.40 -13.67
CA ARG A 163 10.49 11.86 -12.77
C ARG A 163 11.81 11.12 -12.97
N THR A 164 11.76 9.89 -13.48
CA THR A 164 12.96 9.07 -13.72
C THR A 164 13.62 9.42 -15.06
N THR A 165 12.84 9.96 -16.01
CA THR A 165 13.32 10.32 -17.35
C THR A 165 13.70 11.79 -17.51
N ALA A 166 13.45 12.64 -16.51
CA ALA A 166 13.85 14.04 -16.56
C ALA A 166 15.38 14.15 -16.45
N PRO A 167 16.08 14.84 -17.37
CA PRO A 167 17.51 15.06 -17.23
C PRO A 167 17.75 15.93 -15.99
N THR A 168 18.65 15.48 -15.12
CA THR A 168 19.22 16.25 -14.01
C THR A 168 20.04 17.42 -14.50
#